data_AF-A0A932ANK3-F1
#
_entry.id   AF-A0A932ANK3-F1
#
_cell.length_a   1.000
_cell.length_b   1.000
_cell.length_c   1.000
_cell.angle_alpha   90.00
_cell.angle_beta   90.00
_cell.angle_gamma   90.00
#
_symmetry.space_group_name_H-M   'P 1'
#
loop_
_entity.id
_entity.type
_entity.pdbx_description
1 polymer ?
#
loop_
_entity_poly.entity_id
_entity_poly.type
_entity_poly.pdbx_seq_one_letter_code
_entity_poly.pdbx_strand_id
1 'polypeptide(L)'
;MELLVWLLGGMLAAALVALAVLLVVLARLRRRNRVSPKVRTAAPTVWLWSPALAARLHRRLRDAVAVSRMVAGRHTDRSGGVADLAARLEQEALAVDGRIAAVGRLAPRLRRTALPALAADVAAVERLASDLSLLGAAAGATRGLAGSPAGLDALGADLARHVEAQAELARLEGGLGLDPVSRDPAVGVPPRPRAARPAPPEGGQARATPG
;
A
#
# COMPACT_ATOMS: atom_id res chain seq x y z
N MET A 1 60.76 5.39 12.90
CA MET A 1 60.09 5.55 11.58
C MET A 1 59.17 4.38 11.26
N GLU A 2 59.62 3.12 11.40
CA GLU A 2 58.80 1.93 11.07
C GLU A 2 57.49 1.81 11.87
N LEU A 3 57.52 2.05 13.19
CA LEU A 3 56.30 2.05 14.02
C LEU A 3 55.25 3.05 13.53
N LEU A 4 55.69 4.22 13.06
CA LEU A 4 54.81 5.27 12.55
C LEU A 4 54.16 4.84 11.23
N VAL A 5 54.91 4.17 10.35
CA VAL A 5 54.40 3.62 9.08
C VAL A 5 53.34 2.54 9.33
N TRP A 6 53.58 1.63 10.27
CA TRP A 6 52.60 0.59 10.64
C TRP A 6 51.33 1.17 11.26
N LEU A 7 51.45 2.14 12.16
CA LEU A 7 50.29 2.80 12.76
C LEU A 7 49.47 3.56 11.70
N LEU A 8 50.14 4.30 10.81
CA LEU A 8 49.47 5.04 9.73
C LEU A 8 48.79 4.09 8.73
N GLY A 9 49.47 3.00 8.35
CA GLY A 9 48.94 1.96 7.48
C GLY A 9 47.75 1.22 8.09
N GLY A 10 47.84 0.87 9.38
CA GLY A 10 46.73 0.26 10.12
C GLY A 10 45.52 1.18 10.24
N MET A 11 45.74 2.46 10.54
CA MET A 11 44.66 3.46 10.63
C MET A 11 43.99 3.67 9.27
N LEU A 12 44.77 3.76 8.18
CA LEU A 12 44.23 3.88 6.82
C LEU A 12 43.42 2.64 6.42
N ALA A 13 43.94 1.44 6.69
CA ALA A 13 43.23 0.20 6.42
C ALA A 13 41.90 0.11 7.20
N ALA A 14 41.91 0.45 8.49
CA ALA A 14 40.71 0.50 9.31
C ALA A 14 39.69 1.53 8.78
N ALA A 15 40.15 2.72 8.38
CA ALA A 15 39.30 3.75 7.78
C ALA A 15 38.67 3.29 6.46
N LEU A 16 39.43 2.60 5.59
CA LEU A 16 38.92 2.05 4.33
C LEU A 16 37.88 0.95 4.56
N VAL A 17 38.12 0.05 5.53
CA VAL A 17 37.15 -0.99 5.91
C VAL A 17 35.86 -0.35 6.45
N ALA A 18 35.98 0.62 7.36
CA ALA A 18 34.83 1.34 7.90
C ALA A 18 34.02 2.05 6.80
N LEU A 19 34.70 2.70 5.85
CA LEU A 19 34.06 3.34 4.69
C LEU A 19 33.35 2.31 3.80
N ALA A 20 33.98 1.18 3.51
CA ALA A 20 33.37 0.11 2.71
C ALA A 20 32.11 -0.45 3.37
N VAL A 21 32.16 -0.71 4.68
CA VAL A 21 30.99 -1.14 5.47
C VAL A 21 29.88 -0.09 5.41
N LEU A 22 30.20 1.19 5.61
CA LEU A 22 29.24 2.29 5.54
C LEU A 22 28.56 2.36 4.17
N LEU A 23 29.32 2.24 3.08
CA LEU A 23 28.78 2.24 1.71
C LEU A 23 27.84 1.06 1.46
N VAL A 24 28.19 -0.14 1.93
CA VAL A 24 27.34 -1.33 1.82
C VAL A 24 26.04 -1.16 2.61
N VAL A 25 26.11 -0.62 3.83
CA VAL A 25 24.93 -0.34 4.66
C VAL A 25 24.03 0.69 3.97
N LEU A 26 24.59 1.78 3.46
CA LEU A 26 23.84 2.80 2.71
C LEU A 26 23.20 2.22 1.44
N ALA A 27 23.90 1.35 0.71
CA ALA A 27 23.35 0.69 -0.47
C ALA A 27 22.18 -0.23 -0.10
N ARG A 28 22.28 -0.99 1.00
CA ARG A 28 21.19 -1.84 1.50
C ARG A 28 19.99 -1.01 1.96
N LEU A 29 20.21 0.09 2.68
CA LEU A 29 19.16 1.01 3.11
C LEU A 29 18.45 1.64 1.90
N ARG A 30 19.20 2.09 0.90
CA ARG A 30 18.63 2.64 -0.35
C ARG A 30 17.82 1.62 -1.13
N ARG A 31 18.17 0.33 -1.09
CA ARG A 31 17.36 -0.75 -1.68
C ARG A 31 16.07 -0.98 -0.90
N ARG A 32 16.13 -0.95 0.44
CA ARG A 32 14.95 -1.08 1.32
C ARG A 32 13.99 0.09 1.22
N ASN A 33 14.47 1.29 0.88
CA ASN A 33 13.64 2.48 0.74
C ASN A 33 12.90 2.56 -0.62
N ARG A 34 13.03 1.56 -1.50
CA ARG A 34 12.36 1.61 -2.81
C ARG A 34 10.94 1.05 -2.71
N VAL A 35 10.00 1.74 -3.35
CA VAL A 35 8.62 1.23 -3.56
C VAL A 35 8.64 0.05 -4.53
N SER A 36 9.33 0.21 -5.66
CA SER A 36 9.58 -0.84 -6.64
C SER A 36 11.07 -1.23 -6.66
N PRO A 37 11.43 -2.53 -6.77
CA PRO A 37 12.82 -2.91 -6.96
C PRO A 37 13.39 -2.43 -8.30
N LYS A 38 12.53 -2.26 -9.32
CA LYS A 38 12.90 -1.91 -10.69
C LYS A 38 13.20 -0.42 -10.85
N VAL A 39 12.52 0.44 -10.09
CA VAL A 39 12.61 1.89 -10.24
C VAL A 39 13.33 2.52 -9.05
N ARG A 40 14.25 3.46 -9.31
CA ARG A 40 14.89 4.23 -8.25
C ARG A 40 13.86 5.21 -7.66
N THR A 41 13.69 5.19 -6.33
CA THR A 41 12.85 6.18 -5.65
C THR A 41 13.57 7.53 -5.54
N ALA A 42 12.80 8.62 -5.56
CA ALA A 42 13.27 9.96 -5.25
C ALA A 42 13.22 10.27 -3.73
N ALA A 43 12.77 9.31 -2.91
CA ALA A 43 12.62 9.45 -1.47
C ALA A 43 13.98 9.52 -0.74
N PRO A 44 14.19 10.51 0.14
CA PRO A 44 15.37 10.60 1.00
C PRO A 44 15.51 9.37 1.91
N THR A 45 16.74 8.91 2.14
CA THR A 45 17.02 7.77 3.03
C THR A 45 16.62 8.03 4.49
N VAL A 46 16.58 9.30 4.90
CA VAL A 46 16.13 9.70 6.25
C VAL A 46 14.65 9.35 6.52
N TRP A 47 13.85 9.11 5.48
CA TRP A 47 12.44 8.69 5.63
C TRP A 47 12.25 7.30 6.21
N LEU A 48 13.29 6.46 6.22
CA LEU A 48 13.23 5.16 6.89
C LEU A 48 12.95 5.29 8.39
N TRP A 49 13.40 6.38 9.01
CA TRP A 49 13.34 6.59 10.46
C TRP A 49 12.52 7.83 10.85
N SER A 50 12.22 8.72 9.89
CA SER A 50 11.48 9.94 10.17
C SER A 50 10.01 9.67 10.52
N PRO A 51 9.45 10.34 11.56
CA PRO A 51 8.02 10.30 11.87
C PRO A 51 7.19 11.24 10.99
N ALA A 52 7.82 12.00 10.08
CA ALA A 52 7.13 12.97 9.22
C ALA A 52 6.04 12.31 8.37
N LEU A 53 4.94 13.05 8.12
CA LEU A 53 3.78 12.53 7.39
C LEU A 53 4.16 12.00 5.99
N ALA A 54 4.99 12.70 5.23
CA ALA A 54 5.47 12.24 3.92
C ALA A 54 6.20 10.88 4.00
N ALA A 55 7.04 10.70 5.02
CA ALA A 55 7.74 9.43 5.25
C ALA A 55 6.76 8.31 5.62
N ARG A 56 5.73 8.60 6.42
CA ARG A 56 4.66 7.63 6.75
C ARG A 56 3.89 7.20 5.50
N LEU A 57 3.49 8.15 4.65
CA LEU A 57 2.78 7.87 3.39
C LEU A 57 3.64 7.03 2.44
N HIS A 58 4.92 7.34 2.30
CA HIS A 58 5.86 6.54 1.51
C HIS A 58 5.97 5.09 2.03
N ARG A 59 6.12 4.89 3.35
CA ARG A 59 6.20 3.54 3.95
C ARG A 59 4.93 2.74 3.68
N ARG A 60 3.76 3.35 3.90
CA ARG A 60 2.46 2.72 3.61
C ARG A 60 2.33 2.30 2.15
N LEU A 61 2.71 3.18 1.23
CA LEU A 61 2.68 2.90 -0.21
C LEU A 61 3.62 1.75 -0.60
N ARG A 62 4.82 1.73 -0.03
CA ARG A 62 5.78 0.63 -0.19
C ARG A 62 5.20 -0.69 0.29
N ASP A 63 4.53 -0.70 1.44
CA ASP A 63 3.94 -1.91 2.01
C ASP A 63 2.76 -2.40 1.15
N ALA A 64 1.91 -1.51 0.63
CA ALA A 64 0.84 -1.85 -0.32
C ALA A 64 1.38 -2.47 -1.62
N VAL A 65 2.44 -1.90 -2.20
CA VAL A 65 3.09 -2.46 -3.40
C VAL A 65 3.74 -3.81 -3.08
N ALA A 66 4.36 -3.97 -1.90
CA ALA A 66 4.93 -5.25 -1.49
C ALA A 66 3.86 -6.35 -1.43
N VAL A 67 2.67 -6.06 -0.90
CA VAL A 67 1.51 -6.98 -0.89
C VAL A 67 1.10 -7.33 -2.32
N SER A 68 0.90 -6.33 -3.19
CA SER A 68 0.49 -6.57 -4.59
C SER A 68 1.46 -7.48 -5.35
N ARG A 69 2.78 -7.28 -5.15
CA ARG A 69 3.83 -8.09 -5.78
C ARG A 69 3.86 -9.51 -5.23
N MET A 70 3.62 -9.67 -3.93
CA MET A 70 3.52 -11.00 -3.32
C MET A 70 2.34 -11.78 -3.91
N VAL A 71 1.19 -11.12 -4.11
CA VAL A 71 0.00 -11.73 -4.74
C VAL A 71 0.30 -12.12 -6.19
N ALA A 72 0.92 -11.22 -6.97
CA ALA A 72 1.30 -11.49 -8.36
C ALA A 72 2.29 -12.67 -8.47
N GLY A 73 3.28 -12.75 -7.57
CA GLY A 73 4.26 -13.84 -7.53
C GLY A 73 3.67 -15.21 -7.21
N ARG A 74 2.48 -15.28 -6.61
CA ARG A 74 1.74 -16.55 -6.41
C ARG A 74 0.91 -16.98 -7.62
N HIS A 75 0.71 -16.09 -8.61
CA HIS A 75 -0.22 -16.29 -9.72
C HIS A 75 0.49 -16.34 -11.10
N THR A 76 1.73 -16.82 -11.14
CA THR A 76 2.63 -16.74 -12.31
C THR A 76 2.17 -17.47 -13.56
N ASP A 77 1.29 -18.47 -13.44
CA ASP A 77 1.26 -19.56 -14.45
C ASP A 77 0.05 -19.64 -15.39
N ARG A 78 -0.99 -18.80 -15.26
CA ARG A 78 -2.14 -18.92 -16.22
C ARG A 78 -3.16 -17.78 -16.24
N SER A 79 -3.10 -16.83 -15.30
CA SER A 79 -4.09 -15.77 -15.14
C SER A 79 -3.42 -14.41 -15.21
N GLY A 80 -2.92 -14.04 -16.40
CA GLY A 80 -2.17 -12.80 -16.67
C GLY A 80 -2.81 -11.54 -16.08
N GLY A 81 -4.13 -11.52 -15.93
CA GLY A 81 -4.87 -10.41 -15.31
C GLY A 81 -4.40 -10.00 -13.92
N VAL A 82 -4.04 -10.92 -13.02
CA VAL A 82 -3.59 -10.54 -11.65
C VAL A 82 -2.21 -9.89 -11.68
N ALA A 83 -1.30 -10.41 -12.51
CA ALA A 83 0.04 -9.85 -12.67
C ALA A 83 -0.01 -8.48 -13.36
N ASP A 84 -0.89 -8.31 -14.37
CA ASP A 84 -1.10 -7.04 -15.06
C ASP A 84 -1.71 -5.99 -14.15
N LEU A 85 -2.69 -6.35 -13.33
CA LEU A 85 -3.26 -5.46 -12.31
C LEU A 85 -2.23 -5.04 -11.28
N ALA A 86 -1.40 -5.98 -10.81
CA ALA A 86 -0.29 -5.66 -9.90
C ALA A 86 0.73 -4.70 -10.54
N ALA A 87 1.06 -4.89 -11.82
CA ALA A 87 1.96 -4.01 -12.55
C ALA A 87 1.39 -2.60 -12.72
N ARG A 88 0.10 -2.47 -13.03
CA ARG A 88 -0.59 -1.17 -13.10
C ARG A 88 -0.63 -0.48 -11.73
N LEU A 89 -0.92 -1.23 -10.67
CA LEU A 89 -0.88 -0.72 -9.30
C LEU A 89 0.52 -0.23 -8.93
N GLU A 90 1.57 -0.99 -9.28
CA GLU A 90 2.96 -0.59 -9.06
C GLU A 90 3.30 0.71 -9.81
N GLN A 91 2.82 0.90 -11.04
CA GLN A 91 3.00 2.14 -11.80
C GLN A 91 2.28 3.33 -11.15
N GLU A 92 1.03 3.16 -10.74
CA GLU A 92 0.26 4.21 -10.04
C GLU A 92 0.93 4.59 -8.73
N ALA A 93 1.37 3.60 -7.95
CA ALA A 93 2.10 3.81 -6.72
C ALA A 93 3.41 4.58 -6.96
N LEU A 94 4.14 4.30 -8.04
CA LEU A 94 5.35 5.05 -8.37
C LEU A 94 5.04 6.52 -8.72
N ALA A 95 3.93 6.78 -9.42
CA ALA A 95 3.50 8.14 -9.73
C ALA A 95 3.12 8.92 -8.44
N VAL A 96 2.38 8.29 -7.53
CA VAL A 96 2.04 8.84 -6.21
C VAL A 96 3.30 9.07 -5.38
N ASP A 97 4.25 8.13 -5.34
CA ASP A 97 5.53 8.26 -4.63
C ASP A 97 6.34 9.46 -5.13
N GLY A 98 6.40 9.65 -6.45
CA GLY A 98 7.05 10.80 -7.06
C GLY A 98 6.47 12.13 -6.60
N ARG A 99 5.14 12.23 -6.52
CA ARG A 99 4.43 13.42 -5.99
C ARG A 99 4.70 13.63 -4.51
N ILE A 100 4.70 12.57 -3.69
CA ILE A 100 5.04 12.65 -2.26
C ILE A 100 6.49 13.14 -2.07
N ALA A 101 7.43 12.61 -2.84
CA ALA A 101 8.83 13.01 -2.80
C ALA A 101 9.02 14.48 -3.22
N ALA A 102 8.29 14.95 -4.23
CA ALA A 102 8.30 16.35 -4.64
C ALA A 102 7.72 17.27 -3.55
N VAL A 103 6.54 16.95 -3.01
CA VAL A 103 5.90 17.72 -1.93
C VAL A 103 6.73 17.71 -0.64
N GLY A 104 7.45 16.62 -0.37
CA GLY A 104 8.35 16.50 0.77
C GLY A 104 9.45 17.56 0.81
N ARG A 105 9.88 18.07 -0.36
CA ARG A 105 10.92 19.10 -0.51
C ARG A 105 10.40 20.53 -0.40
N LEU A 106 9.08 20.73 -0.42
CA LEU A 106 8.48 22.06 -0.30
C LEU A 106 8.66 22.65 1.11
N ALA A 107 8.48 23.97 1.20
CA ALA A 107 8.43 24.68 2.47
C ALA A 107 7.35 24.10 3.41
N PRO A 108 7.56 24.12 4.74
CA PRO A 108 6.64 23.46 5.68
C PRO A 108 5.18 23.88 5.58
N ARG A 109 4.91 25.16 5.27
CA ARG A 109 3.54 25.68 5.12
C ARG A 109 2.82 25.04 3.93
N LEU A 110 3.43 25.06 2.74
CA LEU A 110 2.87 24.48 1.52
C LEU A 110 2.69 22.96 1.65
N ARG A 111 3.65 22.29 2.29
CA ARG A 111 3.60 20.85 2.53
C ARG A 111 2.38 20.44 3.38
N ARG A 112 2.02 21.22 4.42
CA ARG A 112 0.87 20.92 5.28
C ARG A 112 -0.45 20.95 4.51
N THR A 113 -0.58 21.83 3.52
CA THR A 113 -1.77 21.93 2.67
C THR A 113 -1.84 20.83 1.61
N ALA A 114 -0.69 20.44 1.03
CA ALA A 114 -0.66 19.48 -0.08
C ALA A 114 -0.71 18.00 0.35
N LEU A 115 -0.12 17.64 1.50
CA LEU A 115 -0.03 16.24 1.93
C LEU A 115 -1.39 15.54 2.20
N PRO A 116 -2.43 16.20 2.74
CA PRO A 116 -3.73 15.56 2.94
C PRO A 116 -4.36 15.03 1.65
N ALA A 117 -4.24 15.75 0.53
CA ALA A 117 -4.72 15.29 -0.77
C ALA A 117 -3.98 14.01 -1.21
N LEU A 118 -2.65 13.99 -1.08
CA LEU A 118 -1.85 12.80 -1.38
C LEU A 118 -2.13 11.63 -0.43
N ALA A 119 -2.58 11.88 0.80
CA ALA A 119 -2.98 10.83 1.72
C ALA A 119 -4.23 10.08 1.21
N ALA A 120 -5.16 10.78 0.55
CA ALA A 120 -6.32 10.15 -0.08
C ALA A 120 -5.90 9.29 -1.29
N ASP A 121 -4.96 9.78 -2.11
CA ASP A 121 -4.38 9.01 -3.23
C ASP A 121 -3.71 7.72 -2.73
N VAL A 122 -2.90 7.80 -1.66
CA VAL A 122 -2.28 6.62 -1.05
C VAL A 122 -3.34 5.64 -0.52
N ALA A 123 -4.39 6.13 0.15
CA ALA A 123 -5.48 5.29 0.61
C ALA A 123 -6.23 4.60 -0.55
N ALA A 124 -6.32 5.24 -1.72
CA ALA A 124 -6.88 4.61 -2.91
C ALA A 124 -5.99 3.45 -3.41
N VAL A 125 -4.67 3.65 -3.48
CA VAL A 125 -3.72 2.59 -3.86
C VAL A 125 -3.76 1.42 -2.88
N GLU A 126 -3.85 1.69 -1.58
CA GLU A 126 -3.97 0.66 -0.55
C GLU A 126 -5.25 -0.16 -0.65
N ARG A 127 -6.38 0.50 -0.96
CA ARG A 127 -7.64 -0.19 -1.23
C ARG A 127 -7.51 -1.11 -2.44
N LEU A 128 -6.94 -0.61 -3.54
CA LEU A 128 -6.68 -1.44 -4.72
C LEU A 128 -5.75 -2.63 -4.42
N ALA A 129 -4.75 -2.45 -3.56
CA ALA A 129 -3.86 -3.54 -3.15
C ALA A 129 -4.58 -4.57 -2.29
N SER A 130 -5.47 -4.13 -1.40
CA SER A 130 -6.34 -5.00 -0.59
C SER A 130 -7.31 -5.78 -1.47
N ASP A 131 -7.98 -5.10 -2.39
CA ASP A 131 -8.92 -5.71 -3.36
C ASP A 131 -8.21 -6.75 -4.22
N LEU A 132 -7.01 -6.43 -4.72
CA LEU A 132 -6.18 -7.37 -5.47
C LEU A 132 -5.78 -8.59 -4.62
N SER A 133 -5.48 -8.39 -3.33
CA SER A 133 -5.18 -9.49 -2.41
C SER A 133 -6.38 -10.38 -2.17
N LEU A 134 -7.58 -9.82 -2.01
CA LEU A 134 -8.83 -10.58 -1.88
C LEU A 134 -9.14 -11.34 -3.16
N LEU A 135 -8.99 -10.69 -4.32
CA LEU A 135 -9.17 -11.33 -5.63
C LEU A 135 -8.20 -12.50 -5.82
N GLY A 136 -6.92 -12.31 -5.47
CA GLY A 136 -5.92 -13.37 -5.52
C GLY A 136 -6.20 -14.51 -4.54
N ALA A 137 -6.70 -14.22 -3.34
CA ALA A 137 -7.10 -15.24 -2.38
C ALA A 137 -8.31 -16.06 -2.90
N ALA A 138 -9.32 -15.38 -3.43
CA ALA A 138 -10.50 -16.03 -4.02
C ALA A 138 -10.11 -16.92 -5.21
N ALA A 139 -9.29 -16.41 -6.13
CA ALA A 139 -8.80 -17.18 -7.27
C ALA A 139 -7.98 -18.42 -6.83
N GLY A 140 -7.17 -18.29 -5.79
CA GLY A 140 -6.43 -19.40 -5.18
C GLY A 140 -7.36 -20.45 -4.56
N ALA A 141 -8.36 -20.01 -3.79
CA ALA A 141 -9.33 -20.89 -3.16
C ALA A 141 -10.14 -21.68 -4.19
N THR A 142 -10.70 -21.03 -5.21
CA THR A 142 -11.43 -21.71 -6.29
C THR A 142 -10.57 -22.76 -6.98
N ARG A 143 -9.28 -22.49 -7.20
CA ARG A 143 -8.35 -23.43 -7.83
C ARG A 143 -8.05 -24.63 -6.92
N GLY A 144 -7.92 -24.42 -5.61
CA GLY A 144 -7.76 -25.50 -4.62
C GLY A 144 -8.99 -26.40 -4.52
N LEU A 145 -10.19 -25.81 -4.55
CA LEU A 145 -11.46 -26.53 -4.51
C LEU A 145 -11.75 -27.31 -5.79
N ALA A 146 -11.48 -26.71 -6.96
CA ALA A 146 -11.66 -27.37 -8.26
C ALA A 146 -10.70 -28.56 -8.46
N GLY A 147 -9.59 -28.61 -7.71
CA GLY A 147 -8.61 -29.69 -7.78
C GLY A 147 -8.80 -30.83 -6.78
N SER A 148 -9.69 -30.70 -5.79
CA SER A 148 -9.84 -31.74 -4.76
C SER A 148 -11.21 -31.74 -4.07
N PRO A 149 -11.97 -32.86 -4.11
CA PRO A 149 -13.22 -32.99 -3.34
C PRO A 149 -12.99 -32.85 -1.83
N ALA A 150 -11.84 -33.32 -1.31
CA ALA A 150 -11.45 -33.12 0.09
C ALA A 150 -11.25 -31.64 0.47
N GLY A 151 -10.97 -30.77 -0.51
CA GLY A 151 -10.87 -29.32 -0.29
C GLY A 151 -12.22 -28.67 0.02
N LEU A 152 -13.29 -29.14 -0.62
CA LEU A 152 -14.66 -28.68 -0.35
C LEU A 152 -15.12 -29.12 1.03
N ASP A 153 -14.82 -30.36 1.42
CA ASP A 153 -15.12 -30.87 2.76
C ASP A 153 -14.36 -30.10 3.84
N ALA A 154 -13.07 -29.80 3.62
CA ALA A 154 -12.26 -29.00 4.55
C ALA A 154 -12.79 -27.56 4.67
N LEU A 155 -13.23 -26.93 3.58
CA LEU A 155 -13.85 -25.61 3.62
C LEU A 155 -15.19 -25.64 4.35
N GLY A 156 -16.00 -26.69 4.16
CA GLY A 156 -17.24 -26.91 4.90
C GLY A 156 -16.99 -27.01 6.42
N ALA A 157 -15.99 -27.78 6.82
CA ALA A 157 -15.57 -27.89 8.21
C ALA A 157 -15.05 -26.56 8.78
N ASP A 158 -14.35 -25.76 7.98
CA ASP A 158 -13.87 -24.44 8.40
C ASP A 158 -15.01 -23.43 8.60
N LEU A 159 -15.96 -23.38 7.67
CA LEU A 159 -17.16 -22.54 7.80
C LEU A 159 -17.99 -22.93 9.03
N ALA A 160 -18.15 -24.22 9.31
CA ALA A 160 -18.83 -24.70 10.50
C ALA A 160 -18.14 -24.20 11.78
N ARG A 161 -16.81 -24.28 11.86
CA ARG A 161 -16.03 -23.74 12.99
C ARG A 161 -16.18 -22.23 13.14
N HIS A 162 -16.23 -21.48 12.05
CA HIS A 162 -16.45 -20.03 12.10
C HIS A 162 -17.85 -19.66 12.60
N VAL A 163 -18.89 -20.38 12.17
CA VAL A 163 -20.25 -20.16 12.67
C VAL A 163 -20.34 -20.49 14.16
N GLU A 164 -19.70 -21.58 14.60
CA GLU A 164 -19.62 -21.95 16.02
C GLU A 164 -18.91 -20.87 16.85
N ALA A 165 -17.76 -20.38 16.37
CA ALA A 165 -17.03 -19.30 17.04
C ALA A 165 -17.84 -17.99 17.12
N GLN A 166 -18.61 -17.64 16.08
CA GLN A 166 -19.50 -16.48 16.13
C GLN A 166 -20.66 -16.69 17.12
N ALA A 167 -21.22 -17.90 17.20
CA ALA A 167 -22.25 -18.22 18.18
C ALA A 167 -21.72 -18.22 19.62
N GLU A 168 -20.46 -18.60 19.83
CA GLU A 168 -19.78 -18.48 21.12
C GLU A 168 -19.56 -17.02 21.51
N LEU A 169 -19.04 -16.19 20.60
CA LEU A 169 -18.88 -14.76 20.83
C LEU A 169 -20.21 -14.08 21.18
N ALA A 170 -21.27 -14.37 20.43
CA ALA A 170 -22.60 -13.82 20.72
C ALA A 170 -23.12 -14.24 22.10
N ARG A 171 -22.84 -15.49 22.54
CA ARG A 171 -23.17 -15.95 23.90
C ARG A 171 -22.37 -15.21 24.98
N LEU A 172 -21.09 -14.99 24.76
CA LEU A 172 -20.23 -14.24 25.69
C LEU A 172 -20.63 -12.77 25.78
N GLU A 173 -20.93 -12.13 24.66
CA GLU A 173 -21.41 -10.74 24.60
C GLU A 173 -22.73 -10.59 25.38
N GLY A 174 -23.68 -11.51 25.18
CA GLY A 174 -24.94 -11.52 25.93
C GLY A 174 -24.77 -11.77 27.43
N GLY A 175 -23.83 -12.63 27.83
CA GLY A 175 -23.54 -12.90 29.25
C GLY A 175 -22.85 -11.75 29.98
N LEU A 176 -22.13 -10.89 29.25
CA LEU A 176 -21.43 -9.72 29.80
C LEU A 176 -22.30 -8.46 29.83
N GLY A 177 -23.55 -8.52 29.36
CA GLY A 177 -24.41 -7.34 29.25
C GLY A 177 -23.86 -6.27 28.30
N LEU A 178 -22.94 -6.67 27.41
CA LEU A 178 -22.56 -5.85 26.28
C LEU A 178 -23.73 -5.93 25.31
N ASP A 179 -24.64 -4.95 25.37
CA ASP A 179 -25.61 -4.78 24.29
C ASP A 179 -24.80 -4.85 22.99
N PRO A 180 -25.22 -5.66 21.99
CA PRO A 180 -24.53 -5.73 20.73
C PRO A 180 -24.48 -4.30 20.22
N VAL A 181 -23.30 -3.67 20.35
CA VAL A 181 -23.04 -2.27 19.97
C VAL A 181 -23.76 -2.14 18.66
N SER A 182 -24.84 -1.35 18.63
CA SER A 182 -25.76 -1.30 17.50
C SER A 182 -24.89 -1.24 16.26
N ARG A 183 -24.71 -2.40 15.61
CA ARG A 183 -24.20 -2.49 14.25
C ARG A 183 -25.39 -2.00 13.48
N ASP A 184 -25.66 -0.71 13.60
CA ASP A 184 -26.54 -0.01 12.72
C ASP A 184 -25.95 -0.33 11.33
N PRO A 185 -26.65 -1.14 10.52
CA PRO A 185 -26.14 -1.51 9.21
C PRO A 185 -25.90 -0.27 8.33
N ALA A 186 -26.37 0.91 8.76
CA ALA A 186 -26.07 2.20 8.15
C ALA A 186 -24.64 2.72 8.39
N VAL A 187 -23.91 2.28 9.43
CA VAL A 187 -22.59 2.85 9.79
C VAL A 187 -21.43 2.28 8.94
N GLY A 188 -21.66 1.20 8.19
CA GLY A 188 -20.62 0.55 7.36
C GLY A 188 -20.65 0.85 5.86
N VAL A 189 -21.75 1.41 5.33
CA VAL A 189 -21.83 1.77 3.91
C VAL A 189 -21.40 3.24 3.78
N PRO A 190 -20.22 3.56 3.19
CA PRO A 190 -19.89 4.94 2.90
C PRO A 190 -21.04 5.53 2.06
N PRO A 191 -21.53 6.74 2.38
CA PRO A 191 -22.63 7.33 1.63
C PRO A 191 -22.26 7.28 0.14
N ARG A 192 -23.13 6.65 -0.67
CA ARG A 192 -22.97 6.66 -2.12
C ARG A 192 -22.69 8.10 -2.54
N PRO A 193 -21.63 8.39 -3.31
CA PRO A 193 -21.39 9.73 -3.81
C PRO A 193 -22.68 10.18 -4.47
N ARG A 194 -23.29 11.23 -3.90
CA ARG A 194 -24.52 11.84 -4.39
C ARG A 194 -24.23 12.18 -5.85
N ALA A 195 -24.83 11.44 -6.78
CA ALA A 195 -24.69 11.70 -8.20
C ALA A 195 -24.91 13.20 -8.39
N ALA A 196 -23.89 13.88 -8.89
CA ALA A 196 -23.94 15.31 -9.12
C ALA A 196 -25.21 15.57 -9.93
N ARG A 197 -26.11 16.38 -9.36
CA ARG A 197 -27.29 16.87 -10.07
C ARG A 197 -26.77 17.45 -11.39
N PRO A 198 -27.22 16.95 -12.56
CA PRO A 198 -26.78 17.52 -13.82
C PRO A 198 -27.08 19.02 -13.78
N ALA A 199 -26.06 19.81 -14.10
CA ALA A 199 -26.20 21.25 -14.19
C ALA A 199 -27.36 21.56 -15.16
N PRO A 200 -28.24 22.52 -14.83
CA PRO A 200 -29.25 22.97 -15.78
C PRO A 200 -28.54 23.39 -17.08
N PRO A 201 -29.12 23.08 -18.25
CA PRO A 201 -28.56 23.54 -19.52
C PRO A 201 -28.47 25.07 -19.47
N GLU A 202 -27.25 25.60 -19.55
CA GLU A 202 -27.03 27.02 -19.70
C GLU A 202 -27.82 27.49 -20.93
N GLY A 203 -28.66 28.50 -20.69
CA GLY A 203 -29.64 29.00 -21.62
C GLY A 203 -29.02 29.34 -22.97
N GLY A 204 -29.81 29.08 -24.01
CA GLY A 204 -29.50 29.46 -25.38
C GLY A 204 -29.20 30.95 -25.47
N GLN A 205 -27.98 31.26 -25.93
CA GLN A 205 -27.74 32.52 -26.61
C GLN A 205 -28.33 32.40 -28.01
N ALA A 206 -29.54 32.92 -28.16
CA ALA A 206 -30.12 33.26 -29.44
C ALA A 206 -29.19 34.26 -30.14
N ARG A 207 -28.45 33.79 -31.16
CA ARG A 207 -27.82 34.66 -32.13
C ARG A 207 -28.92 35.25 -33.00
N ALA A 208 -29.28 36.50 -32.72
CA ALA A 208 -29.90 37.37 -33.70
C ALA A 208 -28.89 37.64 -34.82
N THR A 209 -29.19 37.16 -36.02
CA THR A 209 -28.58 37.60 -37.27
C THR A 209 -29.28 38.87 -37.71
N PRO A 210 -28.59 40.01 -37.85
CA PRO A 210 -29.09 41.15 -38.59
C PRO A 210 -28.60 41.10 -40.05
N GLY A 211 -29.48 41.44 -40.98
CA GLY A 211 -29.15 42.03 -42.29
C GLY A 211 -28.63 41.08 -43.35
#